data_AF-A0A0C3BPG0-F1
#
_entry.id   AF-A0A0C3BPG0-F1
#
_cell.length_a   1.000
_cell.length_b   1.000
_cell.length_c   1.000
_cell.angle_alpha   90.00
_cell.angle_beta   90.00
_cell.angle_gamma   90.00
#
_symmetry.space_group_name_H-M   'P 1'
#
loop_
_entity.id
_entity.type
_entity.pdbx_description
1 polymer ?
#
loop_
_entity_poly.entity_id
_entity_poly.type
_entity_poly.pdbx_seq_one_letter_code
_entity_poly.pdbx_strand_id
1 'polypeptide(L)'
;MQPTLNIQAQKVLFDEKQVNEVLPKTEVVHIWCTRTVWSCVYGMMETERQYNECLKQGKKVRPIQFVEIESANHFVHWDEPEKFWAATVNSIN
;
A
#
# COMPACT_ATOMS: atom_id res chain seq x y z
N MET A 1 14.49 7.00 4.41
CA MET A 1 13.19 7.69 4.44
C MET A 1 13.28 8.85 5.43
N GLN A 2 12.74 10.03 5.10
CA GLN A 2 12.70 11.15 6.05
C GLN A 2 11.90 10.74 7.31
N PRO A 3 12.37 11.05 8.53
CA PRO A 3 11.69 10.61 9.76
C PRO A 3 10.21 11.00 9.82
N THR A 4 9.88 12.20 9.33
CA THR A 4 8.50 12.70 9.27
C THR A 4 7.59 11.80 8.43
N LEU A 5 8.05 11.35 7.26
CA LEU A 5 7.25 10.48 6.39
C LEU A 5 6.97 9.13 7.06
N ASN A 6 7.97 8.57 7.76
CA ASN A 6 7.78 7.35 8.53
C ASN A 6 6.70 7.53 9.60
N ILE A 7 6.80 8.58 10.41
CA ILE A 7 5.84 8.85 11.49
C ILE A 7 4.42 9.01 10.94
N GLN A 8 4.26 9.73 9.83
CA GLN A 8 2.93 9.93 9.23
C GLN A 8 2.38 8.63 8.63
N ALA A 9 3.20 7.84 7.93
CA ALA A 9 2.80 6.54 7.39
C ALA A 9 2.35 5.58 8.51
N GLN A 10 3.12 5.51 9.61
CA GLN A 10 2.77 4.70 10.77
C GLN A 10 1.44 5.12 11.40
N LYS A 11 1.21 6.42 11.55
CA LYS A 11 -0.05 6.95 12.07
C LYS A 11 -1.24 6.65 11.17
N VAL A 12 -1.14 6.88 9.87
CA VAL A 12 -2.30 6.77 8.97
C VAL A 12 -2.65 5.32 8.62
N LEU A 13 -1.67 4.42 8.65
CA LEU A 13 -1.85 3.01 8.30
C LEU A 13 -2.06 2.10 9.51
N PHE A 14 -1.36 2.33 10.62
CA PHE A 14 -1.24 1.33 11.70
C PHE A 14 -1.66 1.81 13.10
N ASP A 15 -1.85 3.12 13.32
CA ASP A 15 -2.36 3.63 14.60
C ASP A 15 -3.88 3.47 14.68
N GLU A 16 -4.34 2.63 15.61
CA GLU A 16 -5.75 2.28 15.74
C GLU A 16 -6.65 3.50 16.02
N LYS A 17 -6.17 4.44 16.84
CA LYS A 17 -6.95 5.65 17.13
C LYS A 17 -7.14 6.47 15.85
N GLN A 18 -6.05 6.74 15.14
CA GLN A 18 -6.07 7.54 13.93
C GLN A 18 -6.89 6.89 12.82
N VAL A 19 -6.77 5.58 12.63
CA VAL A 19 -7.55 4.84 11.62
C VAL A 19 -9.05 4.95 11.89
N ASN A 20 -9.48 4.96 13.16
CA ASN A 20 -10.89 5.06 13.54
C ASN A 20 -11.43 6.50 13.58
N GLU A 21 -10.58 7.51 13.76
CA GLU A 21 -11.00 8.92 13.84
C GLU A 21 -10.96 9.63 12.48
N VAL A 22 -9.95 9.32 11.64
CA VAL A 22 -9.71 9.99 10.37
C VAL A 22 -10.01 9.04 9.21
N LEU A 23 -11.05 9.38 8.44
CA LEU A 23 -11.53 8.59 7.30
C LEU A 23 -11.75 7.10 7.68
N PRO A 24 -12.60 6.77 8.67
CA PRO A 24 -12.68 5.42 9.26
C PRO A 24 -13.06 4.30 8.30
N LYS A 25 -13.66 4.63 7.16
CA LYS A 25 -14.11 3.66 6.15
C LYS A 25 -13.22 3.61 4.92
N THR A 26 -12.12 4.36 4.91
CA THR A 26 -11.20 4.34 3.78
C THR A 26 -10.39 3.06 3.77
N GLU A 27 -10.27 2.47 2.60
CA GLU A 27 -9.39 1.34 2.31
C GLU A 27 -8.24 1.83 1.44
N VAL A 28 -7.11 1.13 1.47
CA VAL A 28 -5.93 1.47 0.68
C VAL A 28 -5.62 0.33 -0.27
N VAL A 29 -5.48 0.65 -1.55
CA VAL A 29 -4.92 -0.28 -2.54
C VAL A 29 -3.47 0.12 -2.81
N HIS A 30 -2.53 -0.72 -2.39
CA HIS A 30 -1.10 -0.53 -2.62
C HIS A 30 -0.68 -1.29 -3.88
N ILE A 31 -0.76 -0.61 -5.02
CA ILE A 31 -0.29 -1.15 -6.30
C ILE A 31 1.24 -0.97 -6.39
N TRP A 32 1.95 -2.05 -6.73
CA TRP A 32 3.40 -2.04 -6.96
C TRP A 32 3.75 -2.87 -8.19
N CYS A 33 4.96 -2.71 -8.72
CA CYS A 33 5.37 -3.36 -9.97
C CYS A 33 6.71 -4.08 -9.82
N THR A 34 6.90 -5.23 -10.50
CA THR A 34 8.08 -6.09 -10.24
C THR A 34 9.39 -5.62 -10.87
N ARG A 35 9.36 -4.68 -11.82
CA ARG A 35 10.54 -4.02 -12.43
C ARG A 35 10.73 -2.58 -11.97
N THR A 36 10.32 -2.27 -10.74
CA THR A 36 10.53 -0.96 -10.12
C THR A 36 11.88 -0.86 -9.42
N VAL A 37 12.21 0.31 -8.87
CA VAL A 37 13.43 0.52 -8.07
C VAL A 37 13.33 -0.15 -6.70
N TRP A 38 14.48 -0.56 -6.13
CA TRP A 38 14.53 -1.32 -4.87
C TRP A 38 13.74 -0.69 -3.71
N SER A 39 13.75 0.64 -3.58
CA SER A 39 13.02 1.33 -2.52
C SER A 39 11.51 1.11 -2.58
N CYS A 40 10.93 0.95 -3.77
CA CYS A 40 9.50 0.68 -3.93
C CYS A 40 9.16 -0.76 -3.54
N VAL A 41 9.99 -1.72 -3.97
CA VAL A 41 9.83 -3.14 -3.55
C VAL A 41 9.95 -3.26 -2.04
N TYR A 42 11.01 -2.69 -1.45
CA TYR A 42 11.22 -2.70 0.00
C TYR A 42 10.07 -2.02 0.76
N GLY A 43 9.59 -0.88 0.28
CA GLY A 43 8.46 -0.17 0.88
C GLY A 43 7.19 -1.01 0.90
N MET A 44 6.88 -1.72 -0.18
CA MET A 44 5.76 -2.65 -0.23
C MET A 44 5.96 -3.82 0.74
N MET A 45 7.11 -4.52 0.69
CA MET A 45 7.40 -5.67 1.54
C MET A 45 7.29 -5.33 3.05
N GLU A 46 7.87 -4.21 3.47
CA GLU A 46 7.80 -3.80 4.87
C GLU A 46 6.42 -3.34 5.31
N THR A 47 5.65 -2.73 4.39
CA THR A 47 4.26 -2.34 4.68
C THR A 47 3.39 -3.58 4.86
N GLU A 48 3.52 -4.57 3.96
CA GLU A 48 2.78 -5.84 4.04
C GLU A 48 3.16 -6.65 5.29
N ARG A 49 4.46 -6.72 5.62
CA ARG A 49 4.94 -7.38 6.85
C ARG A 49 4.29 -6.78 8.09
N GLN A 50 4.34 -5.46 8.23
CA GLN A 50 3.77 -4.74 9.37
C GLN A 50 2.24 -4.87 9.45
N TYR A 51 1.57 -4.78 8.30
CA TYR A 51 0.12 -5.00 8.21
C TYR A 51 -0.26 -6.38 8.74
N ASN A 52 0.40 -7.44 8.25
CA ASN A 52 0.16 -8.81 8.68
C ASN A 52 0.49 -9.03 10.16
N GLU A 53 1.52 -8.38 10.70
CA GLU A 53 1.84 -8.42 12.14
C GLU A 53 0.74 -7.76 12.98
N CYS A 54 0.20 -6.63 12.54
CA CYS A 54 -0.91 -5.97 13.22
C CYS A 54 -2.18 -6.81 13.21
N LEU A 55 -2.50 -7.44 12.07
CA LEU A 55 -3.64 -8.36 11.96
C LEU A 55 -3.50 -9.56 12.91
N LYS A 56 -2.30 -10.17 12.98
CA LYS A 56 -2.01 -11.27 13.92
C LYS A 56 -2.18 -10.85 15.40
N GLN A 57 -1.96 -9.58 15.71
CA GLN A 57 -2.17 -9.01 17.05
C GLN A 57 -3.63 -8.59 17.31
N GLY A 58 -4.53 -8.74 16.34
CA GLY A 58 -5.93 -8.31 16.44
C GLY A 58 -6.11 -6.79 16.44
N LYS A 59 -5.11 -6.02 16.01
CA LYS A 59 -5.19 -4.56 15.93
C LYS A 59 -6.09 -4.14 14.76
N LYS A 60 -6.93 -3.13 14.99
CA LYS A 60 -7.71 -2.50 13.91
C LYS A 60 -6.86 -1.45 13.21
N VAL A 61 -6.22 -1.87 12.12
CA VAL A 61 -5.41 -1.02 11.24
C VAL A 61 -6.16 -0.70 9.96
N ARG A 62 -5.63 0.24 9.15
CA ARG A 62 -6.20 0.59 7.85
C ARG A 62 -6.27 -0.68 6.98
N PRO A 63 -7.42 -1.06 6.39
CA PRO A 63 -7.45 -2.16 5.45
C PRO A 63 -6.58 -1.86 4.24
N ILE A 64 -5.67 -2.77 3.90
CA ILE A 64 -4.77 -2.63 2.75
C ILE A 64 -4.89 -3.86 1.85
N GLN A 65 -5.17 -3.63 0.58
CA GLN A 65 -5.02 -4.60 -0.50
C GLN A 65 -3.69 -4.37 -1.21
N PHE A 66 -2.86 -5.40 -1.31
CA PHE A 66 -1.59 -5.34 -2.04
C PHE A 66 -1.80 -5.92 -3.44
N VAL A 67 -1.43 -5.15 -4.46
CA VAL A 67 -1.65 -5.53 -5.87
C VAL A 67 -0.34 -5.45 -6.61
N GLU A 68 0.09 -6.58 -7.17
CA GLU A 68 1.29 -6.66 -7.99
C GLU A 68 0.94 -6.51 -9.48
N ILE A 69 1.71 -5.69 -10.19
CA ILE A 69 1.73 -5.66 -11.65
C ILE A 69 3.05 -6.26 -12.13
N GLU A 70 2.97 -7.48 -12.63
CA GLU A 70 4.12 -8.21 -13.12
C GLU A 70 4.72 -7.57 -14.39
N SER A 71 6.05 -7.59 -14.47
CA SER A 71 6.84 -7.10 -15.61
C SER A 71 6.67 -5.61 -15.93
N ALA A 72 6.08 -4.83 -15.03
CA ALA A 72 5.95 -3.38 -15.15
C ALA A 72 6.99 -2.64 -14.29
N ASN A 73 7.32 -1.40 -14.66
CA ASN A 73 8.23 -0.54 -13.90
C ASN A 73 7.47 0.49 -13.04
N HIS A 74 8.19 1.43 -12.42
CA HIS A 74 7.61 2.45 -11.54
C HIS A 74 6.59 3.38 -12.24
N PHE A 75 6.80 3.68 -13.52
CA PHE A 75 5.96 4.51 -14.36
C PHE A 75 5.01 3.66 -15.23
N VAL A 76 4.41 2.62 -14.63
CA VAL A 76 3.48 1.69 -15.30
C VAL A 76 2.35 2.40 -16.07
N HIS A 77 1.86 3.52 -15.56
CA HIS A 77 0.80 4.30 -16.20
C HIS A 77 1.24 4.99 -17.51
N TRP A 78 2.53 5.13 -17.77
CA TRP A 78 3.08 5.60 -19.04
C TRP A 78 3.44 4.45 -19.97
N ASP A 79 4.16 3.45 -19.46
CA ASP A 79 4.74 2.41 -20.30
C ASP A 79 3.77 1.25 -20.60
N GLU A 80 2.88 0.94 -19.65
CA GLU A 80 1.94 -0.18 -19.69
C GLU A 80 0.54 0.26 -19.19
N PRO A 81 -0.07 1.29 -19.80
CA PRO A 81 -1.29 1.93 -19.29
C PRO A 81 -2.47 0.95 -19.16
N GLU A 82 -2.58 -0.04 -20.05
CA GLU A 82 -3.62 -1.06 -19.99
C GLU A 82 -3.51 -1.91 -18.71
N LYS A 83 -2.29 -2.33 -18.33
CA LYS A 83 -2.06 -3.08 -17.09
C LYS A 83 -2.37 -2.25 -15.85
N PHE A 84 -1.98 -0.98 -15.86
CA PHE A 84 -2.28 -0.04 -14.78
C PHE A 84 -3.80 0.12 -14.58
N TRP A 85 -4.54 0.35 -15.66
CA TRP A 85 -6.00 0.50 -15.59
C TRP A 85 -6.69 -0.79 -15.21
N ALA A 86 -6.26 -1.94 -15.74
CA ALA A 86 -6.80 -3.24 -15.35
C ALA A 86 -6.63 -3.48 -13.84
N ALA A 87 -5.44 -3.25 -13.29
CA ALA A 87 -5.18 -3.38 -11.85
C ALA A 87 -6.04 -2.42 -11.02
N THR A 88 -6.18 -1.16 -11.47
CA THR A 88 -6.96 -0.14 -10.77
C THR A 88 -8.45 -0.50 -10.75
N VAL A 89 -9.04 -0.84 -11.89
CA VAL A 89 -10.46 -1.19 -12.01
C VAL A 89 -10.79 -2.47 -11.24
N ASN A 90 -9.90 -3.45 -11.24
CA ASN A 90 -10.08 -4.69 -10.47
C ASN A 90 -10.01 -4.48 -8.95
N SER A 91 -9.47 -3.35 -8.49
CA SER A 91 -9.30 -3.07 -7.05
C SER A 91 -10.36 -2.12 -6.48
N ILE A 92 -11.25 -1.60 -7.31
CA ILE A 92 -12.36 -0.70 -6.89
C ILE A 92 -13.74 -1.35 -7.01
N ASN A 93 -13.84 -2.52 -7.64
CA ASN A 93 -15.06 -3.30 -7.83
C ASN A 93 -15.13 -4.44 -6.82
#